data_AF-A0A1B6GTW5-F1
#
_entry.id   AF-A0A1B6GTW5-F1
#
_cell.length_a   1.000
_cell.length_b   1.000
_cell.length_c   1.000
_cell.angle_alpha   90.00
_cell.angle_beta   90.00
_cell.angle_gamma   90.00
#
_symmetry.space_group_name_H-M   'P 1'
#
loop_
_entity.id
_entity.type
_entity.pdbx_description
1 polymer ?
#
loop_
_entity_poly.entity_id
_entity_poly.type
_entity_poly.pdbx_seq_one_letter_code
_entity_poly.pdbx_strand_id
1 'polypeptide(L)'
;MPGTCLNAYECRIQNGQSRGPCALGFGVCCVFTANCGDEIVNNITYFVSPEFPGLTSKNQTCSVKVKKIASDISQIRLDFVHFNLGQPNRQTGICDTDVFYVMGGQGRSMSICGQNS
;
A
#
# COMPACT_ATOMS: atom_id res chain seq x y z
N MET A 1 9.98 7.71 2.59
CA MET A 1 9.56 6.43 2.00
C MET A 1 10.81 5.73 1.49
N PRO A 2 11.25 4.63 2.12
CA PRO A 2 12.30 3.78 1.55
C PRO A 2 11.87 3.20 0.20
N GLY A 3 12.82 2.93 -0.68
CA GLY A 3 12.60 2.36 -2.00
C GLY A 3 13.65 1.31 -2.34
N THR A 4 13.53 0.70 -3.51
CA THR A 4 14.50 -0.26 -4.02
C THR A 4 15.55 0.47 -4.84
N CYS A 5 16.83 0.19 -4.61
CA CYS A 5 17.91 0.76 -5.44
C CYS A 5 17.92 0.05 -6.80
N LEU A 6 17.54 0.77 -7.86
CA LEU A 6 17.45 0.25 -9.23
C LEU A 6 18.19 1.15 -10.22
N ASN A 7 18.43 0.66 -11.43
CA ASN A 7 18.83 1.56 -12.51
C ASN A 7 17.69 2.56 -12.81
N ALA A 8 18.04 3.81 -13.16
CA ALA A 8 17.05 4.82 -13.55
C ALA A 8 16.13 4.37 -14.69
N TYR A 9 16.67 3.61 -15.65
CA TYR A 9 15.88 3.05 -16.75
C TYR A 9 14.87 2.00 -16.26
N GLU A 10 15.32 1.05 -15.43
CA GLU A 10 14.47 -0.01 -14.86
C GLU A 10 13.36 0.58 -13.99
N CYS A 11 13.69 1.56 -13.14
CA CYS A 11 12.72 2.24 -12.31
C CYS A 11 11.61 2.88 -13.16
N ARG A 12 11.98 3.53 -14.27
CA ARG A 12 11.03 4.20 -15.16
C ARG A 12 10.13 3.21 -15.90
N ILE A 13 10.67 2.13 -16.46
CA ILE A 13 9.86 1.16 -17.21
C ILE A 13 8.90 0.37 -16.32
N GLN A 14 9.20 0.26 -15.02
CA GLN A 14 8.32 -0.35 -14.02
C GLN A 14 7.35 0.66 -13.38
N ASN A 15 7.22 1.87 -13.94
CA ASN A 15 6.39 2.97 -13.42
C ASN A 15 6.71 3.39 -11.98
N GLY A 16 7.96 3.20 -11.56
CA GLY A 16 8.46 3.70 -10.29
C GLY A 16 8.90 5.16 -10.37
N GLN A 17 8.92 5.82 -9.21
CA GLN A 17 9.36 7.20 -9.08
C GLN A 17 10.78 7.24 -8.50
N SER A 18 11.68 7.96 -9.18
CA SER A 18 13.04 8.22 -8.68
C SER A 18 13.00 9.27 -7.56
N ARG A 19 13.55 8.92 -6.39
CA ARG A 19 13.59 9.79 -5.19
C ARG A 19 14.99 10.25 -4.79
N GLY A 20 16.02 9.91 -5.57
CA GLY A 20 17.41 10.33 -5.33
C GLY A 20 18.42 9.26 -5.74
N PRO A 21 19.73 9.56 -5.72
CA PRO A 21 20.77 8.61 -6.08
C PRO A 21 20.96 7.54 -4.99
N CYS A 22 21.32 6.33 -5.41
CA CYS A 22 21.77 5.23 -4.54
C CYS A 22 23.02 4.57 -5.14
N ALA A 23 23.65 3.66 -4.40
CA ALA A 23 24.87 2.95 -4.82
C ALA A 23 25.93 3.91 -5.39
N LEU A 24 26.32 4.94 -4.62
CA LEU A 24 27.31 5.95 -5.03
C LEU A 24 26.97 6.69 -6.35
N GLY A 25 25.70 6.73 -6.75
CA GLY A 25 25.25 7.40 -7.97
C GLY A 25 25.08 6.48 -9.18
N PHE A 26 25.34 5.19 -9.05
CA PHE A 26 25.09 4.21 -10.12
C PHE A 26 23.62 3.84 -10.29
N GLY A 27 22.79 4.13 -9.28
CA GLY A 27 21.35 3.85 -9.32
C GLY A 27 20.52 4.97 -8.72
N VAL A 28 19.20 4.73 -8.70
CA VAL A 28 18.22 5.61 -8.06
C VAL A 28 17.39 4.85 -7.03
N CYS A 29 17.00 5.55 -5.96
CA CYS A 29 16.00 5.07 -5.02
C CYS A 29 14.64 5.07 -5.71
N CYS A 30 14.22 3.90 -6.19
CA CYS A 30 12.97 3.71 -6.89
C CYS A 30 11.85 3.39 -5.92
N VAL A 31 10.81 4.22 -5.91
CA VAL A 31 9.63 4.05 -5.06
C VAL A 31 8.43 3.73 -5.94
N PHE A 32 7.77 2.61 -5.66
CA PHE A 32 6.53 2.23 -6.31
C PHE A 32 5.34 2.70 -5.49
N THR A 33 4.36 3.30 -6.15
CA THR A 33 3.10 3.71 -5.55
C THR A 33 1.94 3.09 -6.31
N ALA A 34 0.93 2.63 -5.59
CA ALA A 34 -0.31 2.10 -6.16
C ALA A 34 -1.50 2.85 -5.57
N ASN A 35 -2.54 3.00 -6.38
CA ASN A 35 -3.78 3.66 -6.02
C ASN A 35 -4.97 2.69 -6.14
N CYS A 36 -6.19 3.17 -5.90
CA CYS A 36 -7.39 2.34 -6.06
C CYS A 36 -7.51 1.78 -7.49
N GLY A 37 -7.75 0.48 -7.61
CA GLY A 37 -7.92 -0.22 -8.89
C GLY A 37 -6.62 -0.77 -9.47
N ASP A 38 -5.47 -0.37 -8.91
CA ASP A 38 -4.17 -0.83 -9.38
C ASP A 38 -3.86 -2.27 -8.94
N GLU A 39 -2.87 -2.84 -9.62
CA GLU A 39 -2.29 -4.12 -9.27
C GLU A 39 -0.83 -3.94 -8.85
N ILE A 40 -0.51 -4.39 -7.64
CA ILE A 40 0.83 -4.37 -7.08
C ILE A 40 1.56 -5.63 -7.54
N VAL A 41 2.61 -5.44 -8.34
CA VAL A 41 3.46 -6.51 -8.89
C VAL A 41 4.93 -6.40 -8.47
N ASN A 42 5.29 -5.33 -7.75
CA ASN A 42 6.67 -5.03 -7.34
C ASN A 42 6.83 -5.11 -5.82
N ASN A 43 8.04 -5.45 -5.37
CA ASN A 43 8.36 -5.47 -3.95
C ASN A 43 8.45 -4.04 -3.41
N ILE A 44 8.02 -3.83 -2.16
CA ILE A 44 8.05 -2.52 -1.50
C ILE A 44 7.24 -1.49 -2.31
N THR A 45 5.92 -1.70 -2.37
CA THR A 45 4.99 -0.76 -3.03
C THR A 45 4.12 -0.08 -1.98
N TYR A 46 4.01 1.25 -2.08
CA TYR A 46 3.15 2.06 -1.22
C TYR A 46 1.76 2.19 -1.81
N PHE A 47 0.79 1.60 -1.14
CA PHE A 47 -0.60 1.90 -1.41
C PHE A 47 -0.97 3.23 -0.76
N VAL A 48 -1.58 4.12 -1.55
CA VAL A 48 -1.98 5.45 -1.12
C VAL A 48 -3.45 5.65 -1.47
N SER A 49 -4.25 6.13 -0.52
CA SER A 49 -5.65 6.43 -0.79
C SER A 49 -5.78 7.67 -1.69
N PRO A 50 -6.89 7.82 -2.42
CA PRO A 50 -7.16 9.04 -3.17
C PRO A 50 -7.12 10.24 -2.23
N GLU A 51 -6.59 11.36 -2.69
CA GLU A 51 -6.54 12.64 -1.96
C GLU A 51 -5.55 12.68 -0.78
N PHE A 52 -4.82 11.59 -0.47
CA PHE A 52 -3.77 11.60 0.54
C PHE A 52 -2.68 12.66 0.23
N PRO A 53 -2.19 13.44 1.22
CA PRO A 53 -2.41 13.32 2.67
C PRO A 53 -3.70 13.97 3.21
N GLY A 54 -4.56 14.50 2.34
CA GLY A 54 -5.90 14.95 2.73
C GLY A 54 -6.83 13.79 3.08
N LEU A 55 -7.96 14.13 3.72
CA LEU A 55 -9.01 13.17 4.01
C LEU A 55 -9.84 12.92 2.74
N THR A 56 -10.06 11.66 2.40
CA THR A 56 -10.94 11.29 1.30
C THR A 56 -12.37 11.72 1.63
N SER A 57 -12.94 12.60 0.81
CA SER A 57 -14.28 13.18 1.03
C SER A 57 -15.43 12.34 0.45
N LYS A 58 -15.10 11.32 -0.35
CA LYS A 58 -16.06 10.48 -1.08
C LYS A 58 -16.14 9.10 -0.47
N ASN A 59 -17.37 8.63 -0.23
CA ASN A 59 -17.65 7.23 0.07
C ASN A 59 -17.35 6.38 -1.17
N GLN A 60 -16.16 5.80 -1.21
CA GLN A 60 -15.67 4.99 -2.31
C GLN A 60 -15.04 3.71 -1.76
N THR A 61 -15.42 2.58 -2.34
CA THR A 61 -14.65 1.34 -2.16
C THR A 61 -13.33 1.47 -2.91
N CYS A 62 -12.22 1.39 -2.18
CA CYS A 62 -10.88 1.39 -2.75
C CYS A 62 -10.24 0.01 -2.57
N SER A 63 -10.05 -0.71 -3.67
CA SER A 63 -9.41 -2.02 -3.65
C SER A 63 -8.11 -1.99 -4.44
N VAL A 64 -7.08 -2.68 -3.95
CA VAL A 64 -5.83 -2.93 -4.66
C VAL A 64 -5.55 -4.42 -4.64
N LYS A 65 -5.04 -4.97 -5.75
CA LYS A 65 -4.72 -6.39 -5.85
C LYS A 65 -3.21 -6.59 -5.73
N VAL A 66 -2.76 -7.36 -4.75
CA VAL A 66 -1.34 -7.71 -4.59
C VAL A 66 -1.08 -9.05 -5.26
N LYS A 67 -0.24 -9.06 -6.31
CA LYS A 67 0.27 -10.30 -6.89
C LYS A 67 1.58 -10.69 -6.22
N LYS A 68 1.74 -12.00 -6.00
CA LYS A 68 3.03 -12.56 -5.62
C LYS A 68 4.01 -12.36 -6.79
N ILE A 69 5.18 -11.82 -6.48
CA ILE A 69 6.25 -11.57 -7.46
C ILE A 69 6.86 -12.89 -7.93
N ALA A 70 6.86 -13.90 -7.07
CA ALA A 70 7.29 -15.25 -7.36
C ALA A 70 6.41 -16.29 -6.64
N SER A 71 6.33 -17.50 -7.18
CA SER A 71 5.42 -18.55 -6.70
C SER A 71 5.81 -19.13 -5.34
N ASP A 72 7.08 -19.05 -4.97
CA ASP A 72 7.67 -19.50 -3.70
C ASP A 72 7.41 -18.53 -2.53
N ILE A 73 6.97 -17.30 -2.81
CA ILE A 73 6.60 -16.34 -1.78
C ILE A 73 5.41 -16.87 -0.98
N SER A 74 5.65 -17.08 0.31
CA SER A 74 4.66 -17.69 1.23
C SER A 74 3.92 -16.67 2.10
N GLN A 75 4.50 -15.49 2.32
CA GLN A 75 3.93 -14.45 3.17
C GLN A 75 4.03 -13.07 2.51
N ILE A 76 2.99 -12.25 2.71
CA ILE A 76 3.00 -10.82 2.38
C ILE A 76 2.97 -10.06 3.70
N ARG A 77 3.86 -9.09 3.85
CA ARG A 77 3.91 -8.17 4.99
C ARG A 77 3.21 -6.87 4.61
N LEU A 78 2.30 -6.42 5.45
CA LEU A 78 1.64 -5.12 5.34
C LEU A 78 2.13 -4.24 6.49
N ASP A 79 2.67 -3.07 6.16
CA ASP A 79 3.11 -2.08 7.14
C ASP A 79 2.24 -0.82 7.00
N PHE A 80 1.60 -0.42 8.11
CA PHE A 80 0.74 0.76 8.16
C PHE A 80 1.53 2.00 8.59
N VAL A 81 2.04 2.75 7.60
CA VAL A 81 2.82 3.98 7.87
C VAL A 81 1.91 5.12 8.35
N HIS A 82 0.82 5.36 7.62
CA HIS A 82 -0.24 6.28 8.01
C HIS A 82 -1.57 5.54 7.87
N PHE A 83 -2.29 5.43 8.98
CA PHE A 83 -3.58 4.76 9.00
C PHE A 83 -4.53 5.55 9.88
N ASN A 84 -5.52 6.16 9.25
CA ASN A 84 -6.54 6.96 9.91
C ASN A 84 -7.86 6.76 9.17
N LEU A 85 -8.73 5.96 9.77
CA LEU A 85 -10.09 5.69 9.32
C LEU A 85 -11.08 6.11 10.43
N GLY A 86 -12.36 6.16 10.08
CA GLY A 86 -13.45 6.29 11.03
C GLY A 86 -13.31 5.32 12.21
N GLN A 87 -13.63 5.82 13.40
CA GLN A 87 -13.60 5.03 14.63
C GLN A 87 -14.68 3.94 14.59
N PRO A 88 -14.47 2.78 15.24
CA PRO A 88 -15.50 1.78 15.38
C PRO A 88 -16.71 2.36 16.12
N ASN A 89 -17.88 1.80 15.84
CA ASN A 89 -19.11 2.14 16.53
C ASN A 89 -18.93 1.94 18.05
N ARG A 90 -19.20 2.99 18.83
CA ARG A 90 -18.96 2.98 20.29
C ARG A 90 -19.80 1.96 21.07
N GLN A 91 -20.91 1.50 20.49
CA GLN A 91 -21.83 0.57 21.14
C GLN A 91 -21.54 -0.88 20.74
N THR A 92 -21.19 -1.13 19.47
CA THR A 92 -21.00 -2.48 18.94
C THR A 92 -19.53 -2.87 18.79
N GLY A 93 -18.62 -1.89 18.74
CA GLY A 93 -17.20 -2.10 18.44
C GLY A 93 -16.91 -2.43 16.96
N ILE A 94 -17.91 -2.34 16.08
CA ILE A 94 -17.82 -2.74 14.68
C ILE A 94 -17.48 -1.53 13.79
N CYS A 95 -16.70 -1.77 12.75
CA CYS A 95 -16.32 -0.80 11.73
C CYS A 95 -17.47 -0.60 10.72
N ASP A 96 -18.51 0.14 11.11
CA ASP A 96 -19.72 0.32 10.29
C ASP A 96 -19.57 1.40 9.20
N THR A 97 -18.71 2.40 9.42
CA THR A 97 -18.52 3.56 8.52
C THR A 97 -17.34 3.36 7.57
N ASP A 98 -16.15 3.19 8.14
CA ASP A 98 -14.90 2.99 7.40
C ASP A 98 -14.25 1.69 7.85
N VAL A 99 -13.82 0.88 6.90
CA VAL A 99 -13.15 -0.39 7.18
C VAL A 99 -12.02 -0.63 6.19
N PHE A 100 -10.85 -0.97 6.72
CA PHE A 100 -9.79 -1.59 5.95
C PHE A 100 -9.97 -3.09 6.01
N TYR A 101 -10.06 -3.72 4.84
CA TYR A 101 -10.29 -5.15 4.73
C TYR A 101 -9.22 -5.80 3.85
N VAL A 102 -8.65 -6.92 4.30
CA VAL A 102 -7.73 -7.75 3.51
C VAL A 102 -8.39 -9.07 3.14
N MET A 103 -8.57 -9.29 1.83
CA MET A 103 -8.97 -10.57 1.22
C MET A 103 -7.76 -11.24 0.59
N GLY A 104 -7.50 -12.52 0.91
CA GLY A 104 -6.52 -13.34 0.19
C GLY A 104 -5.65 -14.23 1.08
N GLY A 105 -5.10 -15.28 0.47
CA GLY A 105 -4.34 -16.33 1.17
C GLY A 105 -5.24 -17.42 1.78
N GLN A 106 -4.61 -18.47 2.33
CA GLN A 106 -5.29 -19.55 3.09
C GLN A 106 -5.76 -19.08 4.48
N GLY A 107 -5.59 -17.79 4.80
CA GLY A 107 -5.86 -17.20 6.10
C GLY A 107 -7.24 -16.56 6.20
N ARG A 108 -7.69 -16.35 7.45
CA ARG A 108 -8.92 -15.66 7.80
C ARG A 108 -8.85 -14.20 7.32
N SER A 109 -9.94 -13.68 6.78
CA SER A 109 -10.04 -12.26 6.41
C SER A 109 -9.82 -11.36 7.61
N MET A 110 -9.08 -10.26 7.41
CA MET A 110 -8.80 -9.26 8.45
C MET A 110 -9.54 -7.96 8.13
N SER A 111 -10.22 -7.42 9.13
CA SER A 111 -10.90 -6.12 9.06
C SER A 111 -10.49 -5.25 10.25
N ILE A 112 -10.02 -4.03 9.99
CA ILE A 112 -9.64 -3.06 11.02
C ILE A 112 -10.12 -1.64 10.66
N CYS A 113 -10.34 -0.79 11.65
CA CYS A 113 -10.67 0.62 11.50
C CYS A 113 -10.08 1.43 12.67
N GLY A 114 -10.33 2.73 12.70
CA GLY A 114 -9.71 3.66 13.65
C GLY A 114 -8.37 4.20 13.16
N GLN A 115 -7.51 4.59 14.09
CA GLN A 115 -6.26 5.29 13.80
C GLN A 115 -5.05 4.59 14.43
N ASN A 116 -3.92 4.64 13.75
CA ASN A 116 -2.63 4.19 14.29
C ASN A 116 -1.93 5.39 14.94
N SER A 117 -1.80 5.36 16.27
CA SER A 117 -1.22 6.43 17.11
C SER A 117 0.02 5.94 17.85
#